data_AF-A0A6F7WBW7-F1
#
_entry.id   AF-A0A6F7WBW7-F1
#
_cell.length_a   1.000
_cell.length_b   1.000
_cell.length_c   1.000
_cell.angle_alpha   90.00
_cell.angle_beta   90.00
_cell.angle_gamma   90.00
#
_symmetry.space_group_name_H-M   'P 1'
#
loop_
_entity.id
_entity.type
_entity.pdbx_description
1 polymer ?
#
loop_
_entity_poly.entity_id
_entity_poly.type
_entity_poly.pdbx_seq_one_letter_code
_entity_poly.pdbx_strand_id
1 'polypeptide(L)'
;MRLLLMSDTHLPRRAKALPEELLERLPHADVVVHAGDWVDLATLDLLQERSRRLIGVYGNNDGPELRARLPEVARAELAGVRLGVVHET
;
A
#
# COMPACT_ATOMS: atom_id res chain seq x y z
N MET A 1 6.96 3.94 17.23
CA MET A 1 6.85 3.52 15.83
C MET A 1 5.55 4.07 15.26
N ARG A 2 5.59 4.71 14.09
CA ARG A 2 4.44 5.29 13.40
C ARG A 2 4.09 4.45 12.17
N LEU A 3 2.86 3.95 12.14
CA LEU A 3 2.30 3.23 11.00
C LEU A 3 1.33 4.14 10.27
N LEU A 4 1.37 4.10 8.94
CA LEU A 4 0.34 4.66 8.07
C LEU A 4 -0.36 3.50 7.39
N LEU A 5 -1.67 3.38 7.56
CA LEU A 5 -2.48 2.29 7.00
C LEU A 5 -3.46 2.87 5.98
N MET A 6 -3.52 2.26 4.81
CA MET A 6 -4.43 2.64 3.73
C MET A 6 -4.85 1.40 2.92
N SER A 7 -5.87 1.55 2.08
CA SER A 7 -6.37 0.51 1.17
C SER A 7 -7.21 1.15 0.07
N ASP A 8 -7.61 0.37 -0.93
CA ASP A 8 -8.68 0.71 -1.86
C ASP A 8 -8.49 2.05 -2.58
N THR A 9 -7.25 2.40 -2.90
CA THR A 9 -6.95 3.67 -3.58
C THR A 9 -7.61 3.76 -4.95
N HIS A 10 -7.72 2.64 -5.67
CA HIS A 10 -8.44 2.54 -6.95
C HIS A 10 -8.04 3.64 -7.95
N LEU A 11 -6.78 4.05 -7.98
CA LEU A 11 -6.31 5.10 -8.88
C LEU A 11 -6.01 4.53 -10.27
N PRO A 12 -6.34 5.23 -11.37
CA PRO A 12 -7.06 6.50 -11.44
C PRO A 12 -8.59 6.34 -11.59
N ARG A 13 -9.16 5.17 -11.28
CA ARG A 13 -10.58 4.85 -11.55
C ARG A 13 -11.55 5.58 -10.62
N ARG A 14 -11.24 5.72 -9.33
CA ARG A 14 -12.13 6.37 -8.35
C ARG A 14 -11.67 7.77 -7.92
N ALA A 15 -10.42 8.11 -8.16
CA ALA A 15 -9.85 9.43 -7.93
C ALA A 15 -8.72 9.69 -8.92
N LYS A 16 -8.27 10.95 -9.03
CA LYS A 16 -7.17 11.33 -9.93
C LYS A 16 -5.79 11.23 -9.26
N ALA A 17 -5.73 11.40 -7.95
CA ALA A 17 -4.51 11.41 -7.16
C ALA A 17 -4.83 11.10 -5.69
N LEU A 18 -3.80 10.71 -4.93
CA LEU A 18 -3.86 10.65 -3.48
C LEU A 18 -3.98 12.07 -2.88
N PRO A 19 -4.64 12.24 -1.72
CA PRO A 19 -4.69 13.52 -1.03
C PRO A 19 -3.29 14.05 -0.70
N GLU A 20 -3.06 15.35 -0.84
CA GLU A 20 -1.76 15.97 -0.57
C GLU A 20 -1.31 15.74 0.89
N GLU A 21 -2.22 15.89 1.84
CA GLU A 21 -1.94 15.62 3.26
C GLU A 21 -1.45 14.18 3.49
N LEU A 22 -1.98 13.21 2.73
CA LEU A 22 -1.51 11.83 2.82
C LEU A 22 -0.05 11.72 2.32
N LEU A 23 0.26 12.37 1.20
CA LEU A 23 1.60 12.38 0.61
C LEU A 23 2.64 13.05 1.52
N GLU A 24 2.25 14.09 2.25
CA GLU A 24 3.09 14.75 3.26
C GLU A 24 3.38 13.84 4.45
N ARG A 25 2.45 12.96 4.83
CA ARG A 25 2.60 12.05 5.97
C ARG A 25 3.48 10.83 5.67
N LEU A 26 3.57 10.39 4.41
CA LEU A 26 4.39 9.22 3.98
C LEU A 26 5.83 9.23 4.52
N PRO A 27 6.65 10.29 4.33
CA PRO A 27 8.05 10.29 4.78
C PRO A 27 8.22 10.29 6.31
N HIS A 28 7.15 10.57 7.06
CA HIS A 28 7.13 10.59 8.52
C HIS A 28 6.69 9.26 9.15
N ALA A 29 6.11 8.36 8.36
CA ALA A 29 5.79 7.00 8.79
C ALA A 29 7.04 6.12 8.79
N ASP A 30 7.16 5.26 9.80
CA ASP A 30 8.21 4.25 9.83
C ASP A 30 7.86 3.09 8.87
N VAL A 31 6.56 2.78 8.74
CA VAL A 31 6.03 1.77 7.81
C VAL A 31 4.69 2.25 7.26
N VAL A 32 4.55 2.15 5.94
CA VAL A 32 3.29 2.32 5.23
C VAL A 32 2.74 0.93 4.89
N VAL A 33 1.45 0.72 5.13
CA VAL A 33 0.74 -0.52 4.78
C VAL A 33 -0.39 -0.19 3.81
N HIS A 34 -0.48 -0.93 2.71
CA HIS A 34 -1.58 -0.82 1.76
C HIS A 34 -2.26 -2.17 1.55
N ALA A 35 -3.54 -2.27 1.90
CA ALA A 35 -4.28 -3.53 1.90
C ALA A 35 -4.95 -3.87 0.55
N GLY A 36 -4.27 -3.63 -0.58
CA GLY A 36 -4.79 -3.96 -1.92
C GLY A 36 -5.70 -2.92 -2.58
N ASP A 37 -6.07 -3.20 -3.83
CA ASP A 37 -6.89 -2.39 -4.73
C ASP A 37 -6.25 -1.05 -5.12
N TRP A 38 -5.11 -1.16 -5.80
CA TRP A 38 -4.32 -0.03 -6.32
C TRP A 38 -4.82 0.40 -7.69
N VAL A 39 -5.16 -0.57 -8.53
CA VAL A 39 -5.53 -0.48 -9.97
C VAL A 39 -4.38 -0.13 -10.91
N ASP A 40 -3.45 0.76 -10.53
CA ASP A 40 -2.30 1.14 -11.36
C ASP A 40 -0.93 0.86 -10.70
N LEU A 41 0.10 0.75 -11.55
CA LEU A 41 1.49 0.61 -11.10
C LEU A 41 2.07 1.93 -10.57
N ALA A 42 1.60 3.07 -11.11
CA ALA A 42 2.13 4.38 -10.76
C ALA A 42 1.92 4.71 -9.28
N THR A 43 0.80 4.30 -8.69
CA THR A 43 0.54 4.46 -7.25
C THR A 43 1.46 3.57 -6.42
N LEU A 44 1.73 2.34 -6.85
CA LEU A 44 2.71 1.47 -6.20
C LEU A 44 4.11 2.09 -6.25
N ASP A 45 4.55 2.57 -7.41
CA ASP A 45 5.87 3.19 -7.60
C ASP A 45 6.01 4.44 -6.72
N LEU A 46 4.99 5.31 -6.71
CA LEU A 46 4.95 6.49 -5.86
C LEU A 46 5.08 6.14 -4.38
N LEU A 47 4.31 5.16 -3.90
CA LEU A 47 4.35 4.76 -2.49
C LEU A 47 5.68 4.06 -2.15
N GLN A 48 6.29 3.32 -3.07
CA GLN A 48 7.62 2.73 -2.87
C GLN A 48 8.71 3.80 -2.77
N GLU A 49 8.66 4.84 -3.63
CA GLU A 49 9.62 5.93 -3.61
C GLU A 49 9.51 6.80 -2.35
N ARG A 50 8.28 7.08 -1.92
CA ARG A 50 8.00 8.07 -0.85
C ARG A 50 7.98 7.48 0.55
N SER A 51 7.89 6.16 0.68
CA SER A 51 7.84 5.46 1.97
C SER A 51 9.20 4.94 2.38
N ARG A 52 9.54 5.04 3.67
CA ARG A 52 10.74 4.39 4.23
C ARG A 52 10.68 2.87 4.12
N ARG A 53 9.47 2.32 4.29
CA ARG A 53 9.15 0.90 4.14
C ARG A 53 7.69 0.78 3.75
N LEU A 54 7.41 0.00 2.71
CA LEU A 54 6.07 -0.32 2.25
C LEU A 54 5.78 -1.81 2.47
N ILE A 55 4.62 -2.10 3.03
CA ILE A 55 4.03 -3.46 3.10
C ILE A 55 2.73 -3.40 2.30
N GLY A 56 2.75 -3.96 1.10
CA GLY A 56 1.59 -3.99 0.21
C GLY A 56 1.15 -5.42 -0.10
N VAL A 57 -0.14 -5.59 -0.35
CA VAL A 57 -0.70 -6.78 -1.01
C VAL A 57 -1.48 -6.34 -2.24
N TYR A 58 -1.71 -7.25 -3.18
CA TYR A 58 -2.71 -6.99 -4.23
C TYR A 58 -4.13 -7.26 -3.71
N GLY A 59 -5.11 -6.58 -4.29
CA GLY A 59 -6.54 -6.82 -4.12
C GLY A 59 -7.19 -7.43 -5.37
N ASN A 60 -8.51 -7.56 -5.37
CA ASN A 60 -9.24 -8.22 -6.44
C ASN A 60 -9.30 -7.37 -7.73
N ASN A 61 -9.18 -6.05 -7.63
CA ASN A 61 -9.17 -5.14 -8.79
C ASN A 61 -7.79 -5.01 -9.46
N ASP A 62 -6.75 -5.62 -8.89
CA ASP A 62 -5.38 -5.48 -9.38
C ASP A 62 -5.01 -6.52 -10.45
N GLY A 63 -4.43 -6.03 -11.54
CA GLY A 63 -4.05 -6.83 -12.69
C GLY A 63 -2.73 -7.60 -12.54
N PRO A 64 -2.34 -8.38 -13.57
CA PRO A 64 -1.15 -9.24 -13.55
C PRO A 64 0.15 -8.50 -13.20
N GLU A 65 0.31 -7.26 -13.63
CA GLU A 65 1.54 -6.49 -13.38
C GLU A 65 1.74 -6.16 -11.89
N LEU A 66 0.65 -5.79 -11.19
CA LEU A 66 0.68 -5.57 -9.74
C LEU A 66 0.86 -6.89 -8.98
N ARG A 67 0.16 -7.95 -9.41
CA ARG A 67 0.28 -9.29 -8.82
C ARG A 67 1.67 -9.92 -8.99
N ALA A 68 2.43 -9.49 -10.00
CA ALA A 68 3.83 -9.88 -10.16
C ALA A 68 4.77 -9.20 -9.16
N ARG A 69 4.36 -8.06 -8.58
CA ARG A 69 5.18 -7.22 -7.68
C ARG A 69 4.74 -7.30 -6.22
N LEU A 70 3.48 -7.65 -5.97
CA LEU A 70 2.88 -7.69 -4.65
C LEU A 70 2.45 -9.12 -4.32
N PRO A 71 2.59 -9.57 -3.06
CA PRO A 71 2.05 -10.84 -2.62
C PRO A 71 0.53 -10.75 -2.40
N GLU A 72 -0.12 -11.91 -2.34
CA GLU A 72 -1.52 -12.03 -1.88
C GLU A 72 -1.64 -11.74 -0.38
N VAL A 73 -0.67 -12.23 0.39
CA VAL A 73 -0.59 -12.07 1.84
C VAL A 73 0.80 -11.60 2.23
N ALA A 74 0.89 -10.46 2.88
CA ALA A 74 2.13 -9.96 3.46
C ALA A 74 2.16 -10.26 4.97
N ARG A 75 3.33 -10.65 5.49
CA ARG A 75 3.55 -10.86 6.92
C ARG A 75 4.80 -10.11 7.35
N ALA A 76 4.73 -9.45 8.50
CA ALA A 76 5.85 -8.72 9.07
C ALA A 76 5.81 -8.76 10.59
N GLU A 77 6.97 -8.61 11.23
CA GLU A 77 7.07 -8.31 12.65
C GLU A 77 7.48 -6.85 12.84
N LEU A 78 6.66 -6.09 13.56
CA LEU A 78 6.81 -4.66 13.77
C LEU A 78 6.85 -4.39 15.27
N ALA A 79 8.04 -4.06 15.80
CA ALA A 79 8.25 -3.80 17.23
C ALA A 79 7.70 -4.93 18.15
N GLY A 80 7.94 -6.19 17.79
CA GLY A 80 7.46 -7.37 18.52
C GLY A 80 6.00 -7.79 18.20
N VAL A 81 5.29 -7.04 17.36
CA VAL A 81 3.92 -7.36 16.93
C VAL A 81 3.96 -8.06 15.58
N ARG A 82 3.36 -9.26 15.49
CA ARG A 82 3.17 -9.96 14.22
C ARG A 82 1.97 -9.37 13.47
N LEU A 83 2.22 -8.77 12.32
CA LEU A 83 1.24 -8.20 11.40
C LEU A 83 1.03 -9.14 10.21
N GLY A 84 -0.23 -9.44 9.89
CA GLY A 84 -0.64 -10.04 8.63
C GLY A 84 -1.51 -9.04 7.87
N VAL A 85 -1.30 -8.96 6.55
CA VAL A 85 -2.08 -8.10 5.64
C VAL A 85 -2.55 -8.98 4.49
N VAL A 86 -3.84 -8.91 4.21
CA VAL A 86 -4.51 -9.56 3.08
C VAL A 86 -5.65 -8.65 2.67
N HIS A 87 -5.97 -8.63 1.38
CA HIS A 87 -7.18 -8.00 0.88
C HIS A 87 -8.27 -9.06 0.84
N GLU A 88 -9.24 -8.98 1.75
CA GLU A 88 -10.37 -9.91 1.82
C GLU A 88 -11.60 -9.26 1.17
N THR A 89 -12.01 -9.77 0.00
CA THR A 89 -13.18 -9.35 -0.78
C THR A 89 -13.89 -10.54 -1.43
#